data_AF-A0A0C1UFL9-F1
#
_entry.id   AF-A0A0C1UFL9-F1
#
_cell.length_a   1.000
_cell.length_b   1.000
_cell.length_c   1.000
_cell.angle_alpha   90.00
_cell.angle_beta   90.00
_cell.angle_gamma   90.00
#
_symmetry.space_group_name_H-M   'P 1'
#
loop_
_entity.id
_entity.type
_entity.pdbx_description
1 polymer ?
#
loop_
_entity_poly.entity_id
_entity_poly.type
_entity_poly.pdbx_seq_one_letter_code
_entity_poly.pdbx_strand_id
1 'polypeptide(L)'
;MTGYLITVEGPDGSGKSTQAHLLADHLGALYTREPGGTELGEKLRDMVLDPNGEGLSDRAEALMIAAARAQHVEEVVRPAIEQGKNVVSDRFIESSVA
;
A
#
# COMPACT_ATOMS: atom_id res chain seq x y z
N MET A 1 4.29 23.82 -0.40
CA MET A 1 4.66 22.87 -1.49
C MET A 1 3.96 21.56 -1.19
N THR A 2 3.48 20.83 -2.20
CA THR A 2 2.88 19.49 -2.02
C THR A 2 3.97 18.44 -1.84
N GLY A 3 3.69 17.37 -1.09
CA GLY A 3 4.60 16.23 -0.95
C GLY A 3 4.60 15.32 -2.17
N TYR A 4 5.44 14.29 -2.14
CA TYR A 4 5.51 13.25 -3.17
C TYR A 4 5.02 11.90 -2.63
N LEU A 5 4.32 11.13 -3.45
CA LEU A 5 4.15 9.69 -3.26
C LEU A 5 5.32 8.96 -3.93
N ILE A 6 6.03 8.14 -3.17
CA ILE A 6 7.12 7.29 -3.66
C ILE A 6 6.75 5.84 -3.36
N THR A 7 6.80 4.97 -4.36
CA THR A 7 6.41 3.56 -4.23
C THR A 7 7.62 2.68 -4.45
N VAL A 8 7.77 1.64 -3.62
CA VAL A 8 8.83 0.64 -3.76
C VAL A 8 8.18 -0.68 -4.18
N GLU A 9 8.54 -1.16 -5.37
CA GLU A 9 7.88 -2.29 -6.05
C GLU A 9 8.90 -3.37 -6.47
N GLY A 10 8.40 -4.56 -6.81
CA GLY A 10 9.22 -5.72 -7.20
C GLY A 10 8.79 -7.06 -6.58
N PRO A 11 9.50 -8.17 -6.91
CA PRO A 11 9.11 -9.53 -6.51
C PRO A 11 9.30 -9.79 -5.01
N ASP A 12 8.67 -10.84 -4.51
CA ASP A 12 8.84 -11.26 -3.11
C ASP A 12 10.30 -11.62 -2.80
N GLY A 13 10.74 -11.26 -1.60
CA GLY A 13 12.14 -11.47 -1.18
C GLY A 13 13.16 -10.47 -1.76
N SER A 14 12.77 -9.50 -2.60
CA SER A 14 13.71 -8.52 -3.18
C SER A 14 14.18 -7.41 -2.21
N GLY A 15 13.66 -7.37 -0.98
CA GLY A 15 14.04 -6.37 0.03
C GLY A 15 13.23 -5.06 0.02
N LYS A 16 12.09 -5.01 -0.67
CA LYS A 16 11.22 -3.81 -0.77
C LYS A 16 10.88 -3.18 0.58
N SER A 17 10.40 -3.99 1.51
CA SER A 17 10.00 -3.49 2.84
C SER A 17 11.16 -2.85 3.59
N THR A 18 12.37 -3.41 3.46
CA THR A 18 13.59 -2.83 4.03
C THR A 18 13.94 -1.52 3.36
N GLN A 19 13.95 -1.47 2.02
CA GLN A 19 14.29 -0.25 1.29
C GLN A 19 13.26 0.87 1.49
N ALA A 20 11.97 0.53 1.55
CA ALA A 20 10.89 1.47 1.81
C ALA A 20 11.01 2.10 3.20
N HIS A 21 11.29 1.31 4.25
CA HIS A 21 11.54 1.85 5.59
C HIS A 21 12.77 2.76 5.62
N LEU A 22 13.91 2.30 5.10
CA LEU A 22 15.15 3.09 5.08
C LEU A 22 14.98 4.41 4.33
N LEU A 23 14.26 4.38 3.21
CA LEU A 23 13.96 5.57 2.43
C LEU A 23 13.02 6.53 3.18
N ALA A 24 11.98 5.99 3.84
CA ALA A 24 11.06 6.80 4.62
C ALA A 24 11.79 7.53 5.77
N ASP A 25 12.64 6.80 6.50
CA ASP A 25 13.47 7.35 7.58
C ASP A 25 14.43 8.41 7.05
N HIS A 26 15.11 8.14 5.93
CA HIS A 26 16.06 9.07 5.31
C HIS A 26 15.39 10.38 4.88
N LEU A 27 14.16 10.32 4.36
CA LEU A 27 13.42 11.47 3.87
C LEU A 27 12.57 12.16 4.94
N GLY A 28 12.44 11.60 6.14
CA GLY A 28 11.43 12.02 7.12
C GLY A 28 9.99 11.89 6.59
N ALA A 29 9.76 10.92 5.70
CA ALA A 29 8.48 10.70 5.04
C ALA A 29 7.53 9.86 5.90
N LEU A 30 6.25 9.88 5.57
CA LEU A 30 5.27 8.92 6.10
C LEU A 30 5.49 7.57 5.44
N TYR A 31 5.86 6.55 6.21
CA TYR A 31 5.87 5.17 5.73
C TYR A 31 4.46 4.57 5.73
N THR A 32 4.12 3.80 4.70
CA THR A 32 2.89 3.01 4.60
C THR A 32 3.09 1.77 3.70
N ARG A 33 2.05 0.94 3.51
CA ARG A 33 2.09 -0.28 2.68
C ARG A 33 0.74 -0.59 2.04
N GLU A 34 0.76 -1.33 0.93
CA GLU A 34 -0.45 -1.90 0.31
C GLU A 34 -0.36 -3.41 0.03
N PRO A 35 -1.49 -4.14 0.04
CA PRO A 35 -2.78 -3.73 0.65
C PRO A 35 -2.63 -3.57 2.17
N GLY A 36 -3.35 -2.61 2.77
CA GLY A 36 -3.20 -2.26 4.19
C GLY A 36 -3.25 -0.75 4.42
N GLY A 37 -2.67 -0.31 5.54
CA GLY A 37 -2.49 1.12 5.84
C GLY A 37 -3.71 1.84 6.43
N THR A 38 -4.86 1.19 6.51
CA THR A 38 -6.09 1.65 7.19
C THR A 38 -6.77 0.47 7.87
N GLU A 39 -7.70 0.72 8.82
CA GLU A 39 -8.42 -0.37 9.49
C GLU A 39 -9.18 -1.26 8.48
N LEU A 40 -9.86 -0.67 7.50
CA LEU A 40 -10.53 -1.41 6.43
C LEU A 40 -9.51 -2.09 5.49
N GLY A 41 -8.42 -1.40 5.15
CA GLY A 41 -7.36 -1.94 4.29
C GLY A 41 -6.72 -3.19 4.89
N GLU A 42 -6.48 -3.23 6.20
CA GLU A 42 -5.94 -4.42 6.88
C GLU A 42 -6.97 -5.57 6.91
N LYS A 43 -8.27 -5.29 7.13
CA LYS A 43 -9.32 -6.33 7.05
C LYS A 43 -9.41 -6.95 5.65
N LEU A 44 -9.36 -6.12 4.61
CA LEU A 44 -9.39 -6.59 3.22
C LEU A 44 -8.12 -7.36 2.87
N ARG A 45 -6.95 -6.92 3.36
CA ARG A 45 -5.68 -7.64 3.24
C ARG A 45 -5.79 -9.04 3.83
N ASP A 46 -6.32 -9.16 5.04
CA ASP A 46 -6.43 -10.46 5.72
C ASP A 46 -7.31 -11.43 4.93
N MET A 47 -8.41 -10.94 4.35
CA MET A 47 -9.29 -11.75 3.48
C MET A 47 -8.60 -12.21 2.19
N VAL A 48 -7.79 -11.34 1.57
CA VAL A 48 -7.05 -11.65 0.34
C VAL A 48 -5.91 -12.64 0.60
N LEU A 49 -5.24 -12.55 1.76
CA LEU A 49 -4.08 -13.38 2.09
C LEU A 49 -4.43 -14.67 2.85
N ASP A 50 -5.71 -14.90 3.19
CA ASP A 50 -6.12 -16.10 3.93
C ASP A 50 -5.99 -17.36 3.06
N PRO A 51 -5.02 -18.25 3.35
CA PRO A 51 -4.84 -19.48 2.58
C PRO A 51 -5.98 -20.49 2.79
N ASN A 52 -6.83 -20.29 3.80
CA ASN A 52 -7.99 -21.12 4.11
C ASN A 52 -9.32 -20.39 3.82
N GLY A 53 -9.26 -19.21 3.20
CA GLY A 53 -10.42 -18.35 2.97
C GLY A 53 -11.42 -18.91 1.96
N GLU A 54 -12.54 -18.23 1.81
CA GLU A 54 -13.49 -18.49 0.72
C GLU A 54 -12.76 -18.30 -0.62
N GLY A 55 -12.83 -19.29 -1.52
CA GLY A 55 -12.10 -19.27 -2.79
C GLY A 55 -12.51 -18.10 -3.67
N LEU A 56 -11.83 -16.96 -3.50
CA LEU A 56 -12.06 -15.76 -4.27
C LEU A 56 -11.73 -16.03 -5.74
N SER A 57 -12.64 -15.64 -6.62
CA SER A 57 -12.27 -15.49 -8.03
C SER A 57 -11.22 -14.38 -8.16
N ASP A 58 -10.31 -14.49 -9.13
CA ASP A 58 -9.27 -13.47 -9.40
C ASP A 58 -9.83 -12.04 -9.47
N ARG A 59 -11.03 -11.87 -10.04
CA ARG A 59 -11.69 -10.56 -10.14
C ARG A 59 -12.12 -10.00 -8.79
N ALA A 60 -12.59 -10.86 -7.88
CA ALA A 60 -13.00 -10.45 -6.55
C ALA A 60 -11.78 -10.02 -5.73
N GLU A 61 -10.68 -10.78 -5.81
CA GLU A 61 -9.40 -10.43 -5.20
C GLU A 61 -8.90 -9.06 -5.68
N ALA A 62 -8.83 -8.86 -7.00
CA ALA A 62 -8.37 -7.60 -7.59
C ALA A 62 -9.25 -6.40 -7.16
N LEU A 63 -10.57 -6.57 -7.09
CA LEU A 63 -11.49 -5.53 -6.64
C LEU A 63 -11.34 -5.21 -5.15
N MET A 64 -11.05 -6.21 -4.31
CA MET A 64 -10.80 -5.98 -2.89
C MET A 64 -9.46 -5.26 -2.65
N ILE A 65 -8.41 -5.61 -3.39
CA ILE A 65 -7.14 -4.86 -3.35
C ILE A 65 -7.37 -3.41 -3.80
N ALA A 66 -8.16 -3.19 -4.86
CA ALA A 66 -8.52 -1.85 -5.31
C ALA A 66 -9.34 -1.07 -4.27
N ALA A 67 -10.26 -1.73 -3.55
CA ALA A 67 -11.03 -1.12 -2.47
C ALA A 67 -10.13 -0.73 -1.28
N ALA A 68 -9.20 -1.60 -0.88
CA ALA A 68 -8.21 -1.29 0.17
C ALA A 68 -7.36 -0.07 -0.20
N ARG A 69 -6.88 -0.01 -1.46
CA ARG A 69 -6.12 1.14 -1.99
C ARG A 69 -6.96 2.42 -1.97
N ALA A 70 -8.22 2.36 -2.41
CA ALA A 70 -9.08 3.54 -2.43
C ALA A 70 -9.23 4.14 -1.03
N GLN A 71 -9.45 3.30 -0.02
CA GLN A 71 -9.51 3.76 1.37
C GLN A 71 -8.18 4.34 1.85
N HIS A 72 -7.08 3.65 1.57
CA HIS A 72 -5.74 4.07 1.97
C HIS A 72 -5.34 5.42 1.34
N VAL A 73 -5.69 5.63 0.07
CA VAL A 73 -5.44 6.92 -0.59
C VAL A 73 -6.22 8.04 0.07
N GLU A 74 -7.48 7.81 0.40
CA GLU A 74 -8.36 8.83 0.97
C GLU A 74 -7.98 9.20 2.42
N GLU A 75 -7.64 8.21 3.25
CA GLU A 75 -7.36 8.47 4.67
C GLU A 75 -5.90 8.81 4.96
N VAL A 76 -4.95 8.35 4.14
CA VAL A 76 -3.52 8.40 4.46
C VAL A 76 -2.74 9.17 3.41
N VAL A 77 -2.78 8.74 2.15
CA VAL A 77 -1.85 9.25 1.12
C VAL A 77 -2.20 10.68 0.71
N ARG A 78 -3.45 10.95 0.33
CA ARG A 78 -3.90 12.26 -0.13
C ARG A 78 -3.72 13.33 0.95
N PRO A 79 -4.19 13.14 2.20
CA PRO A 79 -4.01 14.16 3.25
C PRO A 79 -2.54 14.48 3.53
N ALA A 80 -1.66 13.47 3.54
CA ALA A 80 -0.23 13.68 3.79
C ALA A 80 0.43 14.54 2.70
N ILE A 81 0.15 14.23 1.43
CA ILE A 81 0.69 14.96 0.28
C ILE A 81 0.19 16.41 0.25
N GLU A 82 -1.08 16.63 0.54
CA GLU A 82 -1.69 17.97 0.60
C GLU A 82 -1.06 18.83 1.70
N GLN A 83 -0.62 18.22 2.80
CA GLN A 83 0.11 18.87 3.89
C GLN A 83 1.60 19.10 3.59
N GLY A 84 2.08 18.71 2.40
CA GLY A 84 3.48 18.84 2.02
C GLY A 84 4.39 17.73 2.54
N LYS A 85 3.81 16.64 3.08
CA LYS A 85 4.56 15.50 3.60
C LYS A 85 4.76 14.46 2.50
N ASN A 86 6.00 14.01 2.32
CA ASN A 86 6.30 12.88 1.45
C ASN A 86 5.72 11.59 2.05
N VAL A 87 5.29 10.67 1.18
CA VAL A 87 4.79 9.34 1.54
C VAL A 87 5.64 8.30 0.82
N VAL A 88 6.13 7.31 1.54
CA VAL A 88 6.82 6.14 0.98
C VAL A 88 5.94 4.92 1.23
N SER A 89 5.47 4.28 0.16
CA SER A 89 4.63 3.09 0.23
C SER A 89 5.42 1.85 -0.20
N ASP A 90 5.44 0.81 0.65
CA ASP A 90 5.82 -0.55 0.24
C ASP A 90 4.67 -1.15 -0.57
N ARG A 91 4.84 -1.19 -1.89
CA ARG A 91 3.85 -1.47 -2.93
C ARG A 91 2.75 -0.43 -3.10
N PHE A 92 2.14 -0.45 -4.29
CA PHE A 92 0.98 0.34 -4.70
C PHE A 92 0.29 -0.35 -5.90
N ILE A 93 0.09 0.35 -7.01
CA ILE A 93 -0.71 -0.13 -8.15
C ILE A 93 0.00 -1.19 -9.01
N GLU A 94 1.33 -1.19 -9.05
CA GLU A 94 2.09 -2.13 -9.92
C GLU A 94 1.97 -3.56 -9.41
N SER A 95 1.89 -3.74 -8.09
CA SER A 95 1.59 -5.03 -7.46
C SER A 95 0.19 -5.59 -7.78
N SER A 96 -0.74 -4.79 -8.35
CA SER A 96 -2.06 -5.28 -8.78
C SER A 96 -2.15 -5.62 -10.28
N VAL A 97 -1.13 -5.27 -11.05
CA VAL A 97 -1.11 -5.43 -12.52
C VAL A 97 -0.13 -6.53 -12.95
N ALA A 98 0.87 -6.84 -12.12
CA ALA A 98 1.90 -7.85 -12.35
C ALA A 98 1.40 -9.29 -12.26
#